data_AF-A0A7T2YNB1-F1
#
_entry.id   AF-A0A7T2YNB1-F1
#
_cell.length_a   1.000
_cell.length_b   1.000
_cell.length_c   1.000
_cell.angle_alpha   90.00
_cell.angle_beta   90.00
_cell.angle_gamma   90.00
#
_symmetry.space_group_name_H-M   'P 1'
#
loop_
_entity.id
_entity.type
_entity.pdbx_description
1 polymer ?
#
loop_
_entity_poly.entity_id
_entity_poly.type
_entity_poly.pdbx_seq_one_letter_code
_entity_poly.pdbx_strand_id
1 'polypeptide(L)' 'MEAWPENAESLALFVGLQTQWAWVVGMGGGGRIGLRYEAVYPLLDRVAQGDQELWDELFADVRRMEMAVVNIPQKR' A
#
# COMPACT_ATOMS: atom_id res chain seq x y z
N MET A 1 -11.43 14.63 -4.60
CA MET A 1 -11.13 13.78 -3.42
C MET A 1 -9.99 14.49 -2.74
N GLU A 2 -10.30 15.30 -1.74
CA GLU A 2 -9.31 16.09 -1.01
C GLU A 2 -8.73 15.16 0.05
N ALA A 3 -7.51 14.67 -0.19
CA ALA A 3 -6.76 13.99 0.86
C ALA A 3 -6.55 15.02 1.97
N TRP A 4 -7.03 14.73 3.18
CA TRP A 4 -6.72 15.57 4.33
C TRP A 4 -5.19 15.75 4.41
N PRO A 5 -4.68 16.97 4.68
CA PRO A 5 -3.26 17.29 4.56
C PRO A 5 -2.36 16.36 5.39
N GLU A 6 -2.87 15.82 6.50
CA GLU A 6 -2.13 14.86 7.34
C GLU A 6 -1.82 13.53 6.64
N ASN A 7 -2.65 13.09 5.68
CA ASN A 7 -2.52 11.77 5.03
C ASN A 7 -2.00 11.85 3.59
N ALA A 8 -1.63 13.05 3.14
CA ALA A 8 -1.26 13.29 1.75
C ALA A 8 0.00 12.49 1.36
N GLU A 9 0.98 12.37 2.25
CA GLU A 9 2.22 11.61 2.02
C GLU A 9 1.96 10.10 1.99
N SER A 10 1.24 9.56 2.98
CA SER A 10 0.84 8.16 3.00
C SER A 10 0.07 7.78 1.73
N LEU A 11 -0.88 8.62 1.29
CA LEU A 11 -1.64 8.39 0.07
C LEU A 11 -0.76 8.48 -1.18
N ALA A 12 0.15 9.46 -1.27
CA ALA A 12 1.05 9.59 -2.41
C ALA A 12 1.97 8.37 -2.54
N LEU A 13 2.49 7.86 -1.41
CA LEU A 13 3.29 6.64 -1.36
C LEU A 13 2.45 5.44 -1.81
N PHE A 14 1.24 5.28 -1.28
CA PHE A 14 0.34 4.19 -1.64
C PHE A 14 -0.07 4.21 -3.12
N VAL A 15 -0.38 5.39 -3.68
CA VAL A 15 -0.67 5.55 -5.10
C VAL A 15 0.58 5.28 -5.95
N GLY A 16 1.76 5.67 -5.48
CA GLY A 16 3.05 5.39 -6.12
C GLY A 16 3.38 3.91 -6.26
N LEU A 17 2.86 3.06 -5.36
CA LEU A 17 2.99 1.60 -5.45
C LEU A 17 2.19 1.00 -6.62
N GLN A 18 1.22 1.71 -7.21
CA GLN A 18 0.52 1.34 -8.45
C GLN A 18 0.22 -0.18 -8.61
N THR A 19 1.02 -0.87 -9.44
CA THR A 19 0.87 -2.27 -9.87
C THR A 19 1.62 -3.27 -8.97
N GLN A 20 2.21 -2.81 -7.87
CA GLN A 20 3.00 -3.62 -6.96
C GLN A 20 2.14 -4.49 -6.02
N TRP A 21 1.17 -5.21 -6.60
CA TRP A 21 0.32 -6.17 -5.90
C TRP A 21 0.85 -7.60 -6.10
N ALA A 22 0.83 -8.39 -5.05
CA ALA A 22 0.90 -9.83 -5.12
C ALA A 22 -0.46 -10.38 -5.57
N TRP A 23 -0.43 -11.19 -6.63
CA TRP A 23 -1.62 -11.80 -7.21
C TRP A 23 -1.57 -13.31 -7.04
N VAL A 24 -2.69 -13.90 -6.64
CA VAL A 24 -2.91 -15.34 -6.70
C VAL A 24 -3.90 -15.61 -7.83
N VAL A 25 -3.56 -16.56 -8.69
CA VAL A 25 -4.42 -17.04 -9.78
C VAL A 25 -4.63 -18.54 -9.61
N GLY A 26 -5.89 -18.97 -9.55
CA GLY A 26 -6.26 -20.38 -9.45
C GLY A 26 -7.45 -20.71 -10.34
N MET A 27 -7.90 -21.98 -10.31
CA MET A 27 -9.02 -22.46 -11.13
C MET A 27 -10.34 -21.68 -10.94
N GLY A 28 -10.50 -20.95 -9.83
CA GLY A 28 -11.71 -20.18 -9.51
C GLY A 28 -11.64 -18.67 -9.77
N GLY A 29 -10.55 -18.18 -10.38
CA GLY A 29 -10.30 -16.76 -10.64
C GLY A 29 -8.98 -16.26 -10.04
N GLY A 30 -8.67 -14.99 -10.30
CA GLY A 30 -7.49 -14.30 -9.78
C GLY A 30 -7.86 -13.18 -8.82
N GLY A 31 -7.05 -12.98 -7.78
CA GLY A 31 -7.27 -11.96 -6.77
C GLY A 31 -5.96 -11.37 -6.24
N ARG A 32 -6.04 -10.12 -5.78
CA ARG A 32 -4.96 -9.47 -5.03
C ARG A 32 -4.99 -9.98 -3.61
N ILE A 33 -3.84 -10.39 -3.09
CA ILE A 33 -3.71 -10.88 -1.72
C ILE A 33 -2.94 -9.90 -0.82
N GLY A 34 -2.28 -8.90 -1.41
CA GLY A 34 -1.52 -7.87 -0.71
C GLY A 34 -0.56 -7.13 -1.66
N LEU A 35 0.16 -6.17 -1.14
CA LEU A 35 1.27 -5.48 -1.78
C LEU A 35 2.52 -6.35 -1.77
N ARG A 36 3.46 -6.06 -2.68
CA ARG A 36 4.80 -6.63 -2.66
C ARG A 36 5.67 -5.79 -1.75
N TYR A 37 5.98 -6.29 -0.56
CA TYR A 37 6.68 -5.54 0.48
C TYR A 37 8.12 -5.17 0.06
N GLU A 38 8.70 -5.91 -0.88
CA GLU A 38 9.98 -5.61 -1.52
C GLU A 38 9.97 -4.28 -2.29
N ALA A 39 8.80 -3.84 -2.77
CA ALA A 39 8.62 -2.52 -3.38
C ALA A 39 8.19 -1.45 -2.35
N VAL A 40 7.56 -1.86 -1.26
CA VAL A 40 7.08 -0.96 -0.19
C VAL A 40 8.24 -0.40 0.63
N TYR A 41 9.15 -1.24 1.11
CA TYR A 41 10.23 -0.79 2.00
C TYR A 41 11.17 0.25 1.37
N PRO A 42 11.67 0.10 0.13
CA PRO A 42 12.54 1.13 -0.45
C PRO A 42 11.86 2.49 -0.64
N LEU A 43 10.54 2.51 -0.84
CA LEU A 43 9.77 3.74 -0.94
C LEU A 43 9.56 4.38 0.43
N LEU A 44 9.27 3.59 1.46
CA LEU A 44 9.21 4.07 2.85
C LEU A 44 10.54 4.64 3.29
N ASP A 45 11.64 3.92 3.06
CA ASP A 45 13.00 4.36 3.44
C ASP A 45 13.36 5.69 2.75
N ARG A 46 12.95 5.84 1.48
CA ARG A 46 13.17 7.08 0.72
C ARG A 46 12.37 8.26 1.27
N VAL A 47 11.12 8.04 1.68
CA VAL A 47 10.24 9.12 2.16
C VAL A 47 10.60 9.50 3.60
N ALA A 48 10.79 8.50 4.46
CA ALA A 48 11.11 8.71 5.87
C ALA A 48 12.53 9.25 6.09
N GLN A 49 13.46 9.05 5.15
CA GLN A 49 14.85 9.59 5.21
C GLN A 49 15.59 9.25 6.52
N GLY A 50 15.29 8.10 7.12
CA GLY A 50 15.89 7.64 8.38
C GLY A 50 15.14 8.07 9.66
N ASP A 51 14.02 8.81 9.54
CA ASP A 51 13.11 9.06 10.64
C ASP A 51 12.27 7.80 10.94
N GLN A 52 12.54 7.17 12.08
CA GLN A 52 11.89 5.92 12.47
C GLN A 52 10.41 6.10 12.84
N GLU A 53 10.05 7.22 13.48
CA GLU A 53 8.66 7.47 13.90
C GLU A 53 7.78 7.69 12.68
N LEU A 54 8.24 8.52 11.74
CA LEU A 54 7.57 8.73 10.47
C LEU A 54 7.49 7.44 9.64
N TRP A 55 8.55 6.62 9.63
CA TRP A 55 8.54 5.33 8.94
C TRP A 55 7.43 4.42 9.47
N ASP A 56 7.31 4.29 10.80
CA ASP A 56 6.32 3.45 11.46
C ASP A 56 4.88 3.94 11.20
N GLU A 57 4.68 5.27 11.19
CA GLU A 57 3.40 5.90 10.84
C GLU A 57 2.99 5.61 9.40
N LEU A 58 3.87 5.92 8.43
CA LEU A 58 3.63 5.68 7.01
C LEU A 58 3.35 4.20 6.73
N PHE A 59 4.09 3.31 7.38
CA PHE A 59 3.90 1.87 7.21
C PHE A 59 2.56 1.39 7.79
N ALA A 60 2.13 1.92 8.93
CA ALA A 60 0.82 1.62 9.49
C ALA A 60 -0.31 2.06 8.55
N ASP A 61 -0.19 3.24 7.95
CA ASP A 61 -1.16 3.76 6.98
C ASP A 61 -1.24 2.93 5.69
N VAL A 62 -0.08 2.55 5.13
CA VAL A 62 -0.02 1.67 3.95
C VAL A 62 -0.73 0.35 4.22
N ARG A 63 -0.54 -0.26 5.40
CA ARG A 63 -1.25 -1.50 5.77
C ARG A 63 -2.76 -1.31 5.92
N ARG A 64 -3.20 -0.16 6.47
CA ARG A 64 -4.64 0.16 6.55
C ARG A 64 -5.25 0.26 5.15
N MET A 65 -4.58 0.95 4.23
CA MET A 65 -5.02 1.09 2.84
C MET A 65 -4.98 -0.24 2.07
N GLU A 66 -3.94 -1.05 2.28
CA GLU A 66 -3.83 -2.41 1.74
C GLU A 66 -5.02 -3.27 2.15
N MET A 67 -5.32 -3.32 3.45
CA MET A 67 -6.45 -4.09 3.98
C MET A 67 -7.78 -3.58 3.42
N ALA A 68 -7.95 -2.27 3.25
CA ALA A 68 -9.13 -1.72 2.61
C ALA A 68 -9.29 -2.22 1.17
N VAL A 69 -8.20 -2.27 0.39
CA VAL A 69 -8.23 -2.74 -1.01
C VAL A 69 -8.42 -4.25 -1.12
N VAL A 70 -7.75 -5.06 -0.30
CA VAL A 70 -7.87 -6.53 -0.32
C VAL A 70 -9.30 -6.96 0.02
N ASN A 71 -9.99 -6.22 0.89
CA ASN A 71 -11.39 -6.48 1.23
C ASN A 71 -12.39 -6.10 0.14
N ILE A 72 -11.97 -5.39 -0.92
CA ILE A 72 -12.85 -5.10 -2.06
C ILE A 72 -13.04 -6.39 -2.87
N PRO A 73 -14.29 -6.87 -3.03
CA PRO A 73 -14.56 -8.04 -3.86
C PRO A 73 -14.04 -7.82 -5.27
N GLN A 74 -13.11 -8.67 -5.71
CA GLN A 74 -12.57 -8.62 -7.06
C GLN A 74 -13.64 -9.19 -8.00
N LYS A 75 -14.11 -8.41 -8.97
CA LYS A 75 -15.09 -8.87 -9.96
C LYS A 75 -14.49 -10.04 -10.75
N ARG A 76 -15.27 -11.12 -10.86
CA ARG A 76 -15.00 -12.30 -11.71
C ARG A 76 -15.11 -11.95 -13.19
#